data_AF-A0A3P7LTJ5-F1
#
_entry.id   AF-A0A3P7LTJ5-F1
#
_cell.length_a   1.000
_cell.length_b   1.000
_cell.length_c   1.000
_cell.angle_alpha   90.00
_cell.angle_beta   90.00
_cell.angle_gamma   90.00
#
_symmetry.space_group_name_H-M   'P 1'
#
loop_
_entity.id
_entity.type
_entity.pdbx_description
1 polymer ?
#
loop_
_entity_poly.entity_id
_entity_poly.type
_entity_poly.pdbx_seq_one_letter_code
_entity_poly.pdbx_strand_id
1 'polypeptide(L)'
;MDKPQIIGHIHKSLNYTLFDCKWVPVSTKFVVVGSNPRGTAQLQVYDVTATDVKLVYEAHSEIINCIDGVGGLGVGEGAPEIATGSRDGTVKVWDPRQPKTPVVTMEPSQEESQPNAGDNPAIGSTRDCWTVAFGHA
;
A
#
# COMPACT_ATOMS: atom_id res chain seq x y z
N MET A 1 -0.31 41.01 -6.01
CA MET A 1 0.06 39.77 -5.31
C MET A 1 0.22 38.69 -6.36
N ASP A 2 1.38 38.05 -6.43
CA ASP A 2 1.64 37.02 -7.44
C ASP A 2 0.90 35.72 -7.10
N LYS A 3 0.46 35.01 -8.14
CA LYS A 3 -0.30 33.76 -8.00
C LYS A 3 0.64 32.58 -7.74
N PRO A 4 0.28 31.61 -6.88
CA PRO A 4 1.08 30.41 -6.66
C PRO A 4 1.26 29.62 -7.96
N GLN A 5 2.43 28.98 -8.10
CA GLN A 5 2.81 28.17 -9.26
C GLN A 5 2.97 26.71 -8.86
N ILE A 6 2.58 25.79 -9.74
CA ILE A 6 2.87 24.36 -9.61
C ILE A 6 4.05 24.05 -10.51
N ILE A 7 5.12 23.50 -9.95
CA ILE A 7 6.37 23.24 -10.67
C ILE A 7 6.69 21.75 -10.59
N GLY A 8 6.96 21.12 -11.74
CA GLY A 8 7.45 19.76 -11.79
C GLY A 8 8.94 19.71 -11.48
N HIS A 9 9.31 19.21 -10.30
CA HIS A 9 10.72 19.08 -9.91
C HIS A 9 11.36 17.78 -10.40
N ILE A 10 10.64 16.65 -10.30
CA ILE A 10 11.13 15.31 -10.64
C ILE A 10 10.00 14.54 -11.33
N HIS A 11 10.34 13.74 -12.34
CA HIS A 11 9.42 12.84 -13.03
C HIS A 11 10.09 11.48 -13.27
N LYS A 12 9.33 10.40 -13.10
CA LYS A 12 9.75 9.04 -13.43
C LYS A 12 8.59 8.28 -14.06
N SER A 13 8.85 7.67 -15.22
CA SER A 13 7.89 6.77 -15.87
C SER A 13 7.84 5.42 -15.15
N LEU A 14 6.66 4.85 -15.03
CA LEU A 14 6.40 3.52 -14.47
C LEU A 14 5.94 2.57 -15.58
N ASN A 15 6.22 1.28 -15.41
CA ASN A 15 5.80 0.22 -16.32
C ASN A 15 4.64 -0.62 -15.76
N TYR A 16 3.94 -0.10 -14.76
CA TYR A 16 2.78 -0.69 -14.10
C TYR A 16 1.73 0.39 -13.82
N THR A 17 0.49 -0.01 -13.55
CA THR A 17 -0.59 0.92 -13.21
C THR A 17 -0.49 1.29 -11.74
N LEU A 18 -0.46 2.58 -11.44
CA LEU A 18 -0.47 3.13 -10.07
C LEU A 18 -1.92 3.38 -9.64
N PHE A 19 -2.27 2.96 -8.42
CA PHE A 19 -3.60 3.18 -7.84
C PHE A 19 -3.60 4.20 -6.70
N ASP A 20 -2.55 4.24 -5.88
CA ASP A 20 -2.42 5.22 -4.81
C ASP A 20 -0.95 5.52 -4.45
N CYS A 21 -0.70 6.67 -3.82
CA CYS A 21 0.60 7.07 -3.28
C CYS A 21 0.47 7.86 -1.97
N LYS A 22 1.47 7.71 -1.09
CA LYS A 22 1.57 8.43 0.19
C LYS A 22 3.03 8.72 0.56
N TRP A 23 3.27 9.84 1.22
CA TRP A 23 4.57 10.10 1.85
C TRP A 23 4.78 9.11 3.01
N VAL A 24 6.00 8.62 3.16
CA VAL A 24 6.43 7.98 4.41
C VAL A 24 6.61 9.09 5.44
N PRO A 25 5.88 9.09 6.57
CA PRO A 25 5.96 10.17 7.55
C PRO A 25 7.39 10.44 8.02
N VAL A 26 7.70 11.73 8.23
CA VAL A 26 9.00 12.22 8.72
C VAL A 26 10.19 11.75 7.85
N SER A 27 10.00 11.64 6.53
CA SER A 27 11.00 11.09 5.63
C SER A 27 10.98 11.75 4.24
N THR A 28 12.09 11.62 3.50
CA THR A 28 12.21 12.04 2.09
C THR A 28 11.63 11.03 1.10
N LYS A 29 10.92 10.02 1.61
CA LYS A 29 10.43 8.89 0.84
C LYS A 29 8.93 8.92 0.68
N PHE A 30 8.47 8.45 -0.45
CA PHE A 30 7.05 8.20 -0.69
C PHE A 30 6.87 6.79 -1.26
N VAL A 31 5.70 6.23 -1.01
CA VAL A 31 5.32 4.89 -1.44
C VAL A 31 4.27 5.02 -2.52
N VAL A 32 4.39 4.15 -3.53
CA VAL A 32 3.37 3.99 -4.57
C VAL A 32 2.92 2.54 -4.59
N VAL A 33 1.63 2.34 -4.78
CA VAL A 33 1.01 1.01 -4.89
C VAL A 33 0.26 0.87 -6.20
N GLY A 34 0.14 -0.36 -6.68
CA GLY A 34 -0.43 -0.61 -7.98
C GLY A 34 -0.42 -2.08 -8.39
N SER A 35 -0.49 -2.30 -9.69
CA SER A 35 -0.42 -3.63 -10.30
C SER A 35 0.32 -3.64 -11.62
N ASN A 36 1.07 -4.72 -11.85
CA ASN A 36 1.57 -5.03 -13.19
C ASN A 36 0.41 -5.43 -14.13
N PRO A 37 0.63 -5.42 -15.47
CA PRO A 37 -0.38 -5.87 -16.44
C PRO A 37 -0.92 -7.29 -16.21
N ARG A 38 -0.18 -8.15 -15.49
CA ARG A 38 -0.60 -9.51 -15.12
C ARG A 38 -1.42 -9.59 -13.82
N GLY A 39 -1.78 -8.46 -13.21
CA GLY A 39 -2.55 -8.42 -11.96
C GLY A 39 -1.73 -8.66 -10.69
N THR A 40 -0.40 -8.81 -10.77
CA THR A 40 0.46 -8.97 -9.60
C THR A 40 0.70 -7.63 -8.91
N ALA A 41 0.77 -7.66 -7.59
CA ALA A 41 1.01 -6.49 -6.75
C ALA A 41 2.28 -5.72 -7.15
N GLN A 42 2.22 -4.40 -7.05
CA GLN A 42 3.39 -3.53 -7.04
C GLN A 42 3.32 -2.60 -5.83
N LEU A 43 4.39 -2.59 -5.04
CA LEU A 43 4.64 -1.61 -3.98
C LEU A 43 6.10 -1.18 -4.11
N GLN A 44 6.30 0.11 -4.36
CA GLN A 44 7.64 0.69 -4.51
C GLN A 44 7.82 1.90 -3.60
N VAL A 45 9.02 2.02 -3.03
CA VAL A 45 9.42 3.18 -2.22
C VAL A 45 10.45 4.00 -2.97
N TYR A 46 10.13 5.27 -3.14
CA TYR A 46 10.94 6.28 -3.80
C TYR A 46 11.53 7.24 -2.79
N ASP A 47 12.79 7.63 -2.95
CA ASP A 47 13.46 8.64 -2.14
C ASP A 47 13.83 9.82 -3.02
N VAL A 48 13.28 11.00 -2.74
CA VAL A 48 13.50 12.19 -3.60
C VAL A 48 14.93 12.72 -3.56
N THR A 49 15.72 12.31 -2.56
CA THR A 49 17.16 12.67 -2.47
C THR A 49 18.06 11.71 -3.22
N ALA A 50 17.55 10.53 -3.59
CA ALA A 50 18.27 9.53 -4.34
C ALA A 50 17.85 9.52 -5.82
N THR A 51 18.71 9.00 -6.68
CA THR A 51 18.40 8.83 -8.11
C THR A 51 17.58 7.58 -8.42
N ASP A 52 17.34 6.70 -7.44
CA ASP A 52 16.77 5.37 -7.70
C ASP A 52 15.81 4.84 -6.62
N VAL A 53 15.01 3.85 -7.02
CA VAL A 53 14.04 3.10 -6.19
C VAL A 53 14.79 2.32 -5.13
N LYS A 54 14.35 2.41 -3.87
CA LYS A 54 15.04 1.74 -2.78
C LYS A 54 14.34 0.53 -2.19
N LEU A 55 13.18 0.11 -2.68
CA LEU A 55 12.47 -1.04 -2.12
C LEU A 55 11.37 -1.57 -3.06
N VAL A 56 11.38 -2.87 -3.35
CA VAL A 56 10.28 -3.62 -3.99
C VAL A 56 9.82 -4.68 -2.99
N TYR A 57 8.56 -4.62 -2.58
CA TYR A 57 7.98 -5.59 -1.65
C TYR A 57 7.28 -6.68 -2.44
N GLU A 58 7.38 -7.93 -1.99
CA GLU A 58 6.42 -8.97 -2.33
C GLU A 58 5.23 -8.88 -1.38
N ALA A 59 4.51 -7.74 -1.47
CA ALA A 59 3.55 -7.36 -0.43
C ALA A 59 2.28 -8.24 -0.46
N HIS A 60 1.74 -8.48 -1.65
CA HIS A 60 0.44 -9.11 -1.87
C HIS A 60 0.50 -10.04 -3.08
N SER A 61 -0.35 -11.07 -3.12
CA SER A 61 -0.42 -11.98 -4.28
C SER A 61 -1.19 -11.36 -5.45
N GLU A 62 -2.07 -10.40 -5.15
CA GLU A 62 -2.87 -9.68 -6.12
C GLU A 62 -2.74 -8.15 -5.98
N ILE A 63 -3.48 -7.42 -6.81
CA ILE A 63 -3.51 -5.97 -6.88
C ILE A 63 -3.60 -5.30 -5.50
N ILE A 64 -2.79 -4.26 -5.27
CA ILE A 64 -2.92 -3.39 -4.09
C ILE A 64 -3.79 -2.20 -4.46
N ASN A 65 -4.93 -2.06 -3.82
CA ASN A 65 -5.92 -1.04 -4.17
C ASN A 65 -5.68 0.29 -3.44
N CYS A 66 -5.14 0.24 -2.22
CA CYS A 66 -5.03 1.41 -1.35
C CYS A 66 -3.85 1.31 -0.39
N ILE A 67 -3.40 2.47 0.08
CA ILE A 67 -2.31 2.61 1.05
C ILE A 67 -2.59 3.77 2.00
N ASP A 68 -2.20 3.59 3.26
CA ASP A 68 -2.09 4.69 4.22
C ASP A 68 -0.80 4.58 5.04
N GLY A 69 -0.38 5.67 5.67
CA GLY A 69 0.86 5.71 6.46
C GLY A 69 0.76 6.57 7.70
N VAL A 70 1.39 6.12 8.78
CA VAL A 70 1.41 6.80 10.08
C VAL A 70 2.83 6.86 10.63
N GLY A 71 3.14 7.90 11.39
CA GLY A 71 4.43 8.04 12.09
C GLY A 71 4.66 9.45 12.63
N GLY A 72 5.41 9.56 13.72
CA GLY A 72 5.95 10.84 14.22
C GLY A 72 4.93 11.83 14.81
N LEU A 73 3.90 11.36 15.50
CA LEU A 73 2.82 12.19 16.04
C LEU A 73 2.96 12.55 17.54
N GLY A 74 4.12 12.28 18.17
CA GLY A 74 4.40 12.67 19.56
C GLY A 74 5.21 11.65 20.38
N VAL A 75 5.54 12.05 21.63
CA VAL A 75 6.45 11.36 22.57
C VAL A 75 6.09 9.87 22.73
N GLY A 76 6.95 9.00 22.21
CA GLY A 76 6.77 7.54 22.21
C GLY A 76 7.07 6.87 20.87
N GLU A 77 7.23 7.67 19.79
CA GLU A 77 7.97 7.42 18.53
C GLU A 77 8.18 5.93 18.16
N GLY A 78 7.07 5.25 17.83
CA GLY A 78 7.13 4.01 17.06
C GLY A 78 7.75 4.24 15.68
N ALA A 79 8.17 3.16 15.02
CA ALA A 79 8.56 3.22 13.63
C ALA A 79 7.47 3.87 12.77
N PRO A 80 7.79 4.57 11.67
CA PRO A 80 6.78 4.84 10.67
C PRO A 80 6.19 3.49 10.21
N GLU A 81 4.89 3.45 9.99
CA GLU A 81 4.17 2.26 9.55
C GLU A 81 3.33 2.58 8.33
N ILE A 82 3.15 1.57 7.49
CA ILE A 82 2.37 1.65 6.26
C ILE A 82 1.34 0.54 6.26
N ALA A 83 0.09 0.84 5.97
CA ALA A 83 -0.97 -0.13 5.76
C ALA A 83 -1.28 -0.26 4.27
N THR A 84 -1.43 -1.49 3.78
CA THR A 84 -1.85 -1.77 2.40
C THR A 84 -3.07 -2.68 2.38
N GLY A 85 -4.04 -2.37 1.52
CA GLY A 85 -5.22 -3.20 1.26
C GLY A 85 -5.22 -3.75 -0.17
N SER A 86 -5.48 -5.05 -0.31
CA SER A 86 -5.36 -5.76 -1.59
C SER A 86 -6.62 -6.52 -1.99
N ARG A 87 -6.70 -6.82 -3.29
CA ARG A 87 -7.62 -7.76 -3.90
C ARG A 87 -7.44 -9.20 -3.39
N ASP A 88 -6.28 -9.56 -2.86
CA ASP A 88 -6.09 -10.87 -2.22
C ASP A 88 -6.93 -11.03 -0.93
N GLY A 89 -7.59 -9.95 -0.49
CA GLY A 89 -8.48 -9.88 0.66
C GLY A 89 -7.75 -9.61 1.97
N THR A 90 -6.43 -9.45 1.93
CA THR A 90 -5.63 -9.17 3.12
C THR A 90 -5.35 -7.68 3.27
N VAL A 91 -5.19 -7.28 4.53
CA VAL A 91 -4.59 -5.99 4.91
C VAL A 91 -3.27 -6.28 5.60
N LYS A 92 -2.20 -5.62 5.18
CA LYS A 92 -0.87 -5.80 5.75
C LYS A 92 -0.31 -4.48 6.27
N VAL A 93 0.32 -4.52 7.43
CA VAL A 93 1.06 -3.38 8.00
C VAL A 93 2.55 -3.65 7.88
N TRP A 94 3.32 -2.64 7.52
CA TRP A 94 4.74 -2.73 7.21
C TRP A 94 5.53 -1.69 8.01
N ASP A 95 6.63 -2.13 8.62
CA ASP A 95 7.74 -1.24 8.95
C ASP A 95 8.54 -1.04 7.65
N PRO A 96 8.65 0.19 7.11
CA PRO A 96 9.29 0.43 5.83
C PRO A 96 10.80 0.11 5.84
N ARG A 97 11.38 -0.13 7.03
CA ARG A 97 12.78 -0.55 7.22
C ARG A 97 12.94 -2.07 7.11
N GLN A 98 11.84 -2.84 7.13
CA GLN A 98 11.82 -4.30 7.15
C GLN A 98 10.93 -4.86 6.01
N PRO A 99 11.36 -4.74 4.75
CA PRO A 99 10.51 -4.99 3.57
C PRO A 99 10.07 -6.43 3.35
N LYS A 100 10.73 -7.39 3.99
CA LYS A 100 10.56 -8.82 3.70
C LYS A 100 9.40 -9.44 4.45
N THR A 101 8.96 -8.82 5.54
CA THR A 101 7.98 -9.41 6.44
C THR A 101 7.07 -8.32 6.97
N PRO A 102 5.74 -8.46 6.81
CA PRO A 102 4.81 -7.51 7.39
C PRO A 102 4.85 -7.61 8.93
N VAL A 103 4.59 -6.49 9.59
CA VAL A 103 4.41 -6.40 11.05
C VAL A 103 3.15 -7.17 11.45
N VAL A 104 2.06 -6.99 10.70
CA VAL A 104 0.84 -7.77 10.86
C VAL A 104 0.21 -8.07 9.50
N THR A 105 -0.42 -9.23 9.39
CA THR A 105 -1.33 -9.58 8.29
C THR A 105 -2.70 -9.82 8.91
N MET A 106 -3.71 -9.11 8.39
CA MET A 106 -5.11 -9.31 8.70
C MET A 106 -5.75 -9.96 7.46
N GLU A 107 -6.44 -11.08 7.66
CA GLU A 107 -7.06 -11.86 6.59
C GLU A 107 -8.44 -12.38 7.02
N PRO A 108 -9.37 -12.62 6.07
CA PRO A 108 -10.69 -13.14 6.38
C PRO A 108 -10.63 -14.51 7.06
N SER A 109 -11.67 -14.86 7.80
CA SER A 109 -11.75 -16.19 8.40
C SER A 109 -11.89 -17.28 7.32
N GLN A 110 -11.45 -18.50 7.65
CA GLN A 110 -11.57 -19.66 6.75
C GLN A 110 -13.04 -19.97 6.40
N GLU A 111 -13.99 -19.65 7.29
CA GLU A 111 -15.43 -19.84 7.09
C GLU A 111 -16.01 -18.85 6.08
N GLU A 112 -15.58 -17.58 6.11
CA GLU A 112 -15.95 -16.56 5.13
C GLU A 112 -15.31 -16.78 3.76
N SER A 113 -14.26 -17.59 3.71
CA SER A 113 -13.54 -17.95 2.48
C SER A 113 -14.16 -19.14 1.75
N GLN A 114 -15.17 -19.81 2.33
CA GLN A 114 -15.86 -20.93 1.69
C GLN A 114 -16.99 -20.47 0.76
N PRO A 115 -17.14 -21.10 -0.42
CA PRO A 115 -18.28 -20.87 -1.30
C PRO A 115 -19.58 -21.38 -0.66
N ASN A 116 -20.42 -20.46 -0.19
CA ASN A 116 -21.78 -20.78 0.19
C ASN A 116 -22.54 -21.26 -1.06
N ALA A 117 -22.84 -22.56 -1.10
CA ALA A 117 -23.67 -23.19 -2.12
C ALA A 117 -25.13 -22.73 -1.95
N GLY A 118 -25.52 -21.67 -2.67
CA GLY A 118 -26.91 -21.20 -2.71
C GLY A 118 -27.03 -19.81 -3.34
N ASP A 119 -27.44 -19.79 -4.60
CA ASP A 119 -28.09 -18.67 -5.30
C ASP A 119 -27.29 -17.36 -5.54
N ASN A 120 -26.03 -17.44 -6.00
CA ASN A 120 -25.41 -16.50 -6.96
C ASN A 120 -24.00 -17.00 -7.32
N PRO A 121 -23.43 -16.70 -8.51
CA PRO A 121 -22.28 -17.42 -9.01
C PRO A 121 -21.04 -17.18 -8.13
N ALA A 122 -20.44 -18.28 -7.66
CA ALA A 122 -19.08 -18.40 -7.13
C ALA A 122 -18.59 -17.31 -6.14
N ILE A 123 -19.23 -17.16 -4.97
CA ILE A 123 -18.64 -16.41 -3.82
C ILE A 123 -17.70 -17.36 -3.05
N GLY A 124 -16.66 -17.86 -3.73
CA GLY A 124 -15.54 -18.62 -3.12
C GLY A 124 -14.22 -17.85 -3.17
N SER A 125 -14.27 -16.55 -3.47
CA SER A 125 -13.13 -15.65 -3.47
C SER A 125 -13.20 -14.74 -2.26
N THR A 126 -12.07 -14.56 -1.57
CA THR A 126 -11.90 -13.55 -0.53
C THR A 126 -12.38 -12.19 -1.04
N ARG A 127 -13.01 -11.38 -0.17
CA ARG A 127 -13.48 -10.04 -0.54
C ARG A 127 -12.30 -9.09 -0.63
N ASP A 128 -12.20 -8.35 -1.72
CA ASP A 128 -11.22 -7.29 -1.91
C ASP A 128 -11.24 -6.25 -0.78
N CYS A 129 -10.05 -5.78 -0.37
CA CYS A 129 -9.91 -4.58 0.45
C CYS A 129 -9.74 -3.35 -0.46
N TRP A 130 -10.65 -2.39 -0.34
CA TRP A 130 -10.68 -1.17 -1.16
C TRP A 130 -10.17 0.08 -0.44
N THR A 131 -10.13 0.05 0.88
CA THR A 131 -9.68 1.18 1.69
C THR A 131 -9.03 0.71 2.97
N VAL A 132 -7.96 1.39 3.34
CA VAL A 132 -7.30 1.29 4.63
C VAL A 132 -7.04 2.72 5.10
N ALA A 133 -7.13 2.94 6.40
CA ALA A 133 -6.79 4.22 7.01
C ALA A 133 -6.33 3.99 8.45
N PHE A 134 -5.31 4.72 8.88
CA PHE A 134 -5.00 4.89 10.29
C PHE A 134 -5.94 5.95 10.87
N GLY A 135 -6.73 5.58 11.88
CA GLY A 135 -7.62 6.51 12.58
C GLY A 135 -6.89 7.26 13.70
N HIS A 136 -7.29 8.51 13.98
CA HIS A 136 -6.71 9.34 15.05
C HIS A 136 -5.17 9.43 15.02
N ALA A 137 -4.61 9.39 13.81
CA ALA A 137 -3.24 9.76 13.51
C ALA A 137 -3.16 11.28 13.32
#